data_AF-A0A6G1MEV1-F1
#
_entry.id   AF-A0A6G1MEV1-F1
#
_cell.length_a   1.000
_cell.length_b   1.000
_cell.length_c   1.000
_cell.angle_alpha   90.00
_cell.angle_beta   90.00
_cell.angle_gamma   90.00
#
_symmetry.space_group_name_H-M   'P 1'
#
loop_
_entity.id
_entity.type
_entity.pdbx_description
1 polymer ?
#
loop_
_entity_poly.entity_id
_entity_poly.type
_entity_poly.pdbx_seq_one_letter_code
_entity_poly.pdbx_strand_id
1 'polypeptide(L)'
;MQLRLTTIRTQAGRTHWLVMPLRHIRSVEDLTPSDLPLYRKMLAVREQLLAVHYPDLTPATRYHRLRTGFHRGRRDLHLVGPFKFHVPDVISVKHLHLHVIVDVDSTIRGMKYPLWNELIFAKSELVLKRLEDEDKKLKATGETSAETGHADL
;
A
#
# COMPACT_ATOMS: atom_id res chain seq x y z
N MET A 1 4.77 16.58 -7.55
CA MET A 1 5.21 15.20 -7.21
C MET A 1 5.07 14.33 -8.43
N GLN A 2 6.19 13.78 -8.92
CA GLN A 2 6.29 12.94 -10.12
C GLN A 2 6.30 11.45 -9.72
N LEU A 3 5.79 10.59 -10.61
CA LEU A 3 5.73 9.13 -10.45
C LEU A 3 6.45 8.45 -11.62
N ARG A 4 6.97 7.24 -11.40
CA ARG A 4 7.51 6.35 -12.42
C ARG A 4 6.64 5.11 -12.56
N LEU A 5 6.41 4.68 -13.81
CA LEU A 5 5.76 3.44 -14.15
C LEU A 5 6.78 2.48 -14.77
N THR A 6 6.79 1.22 -14.33
CA THR A 6 7.62 0.17 -14.93
C THR A 6 6.86 -1.15 -15.04
N THR A 7 7.22 -1.97 -16.02
CA THR A 7 6.80 -3.37 -16.12
C THR A 7 7.86 -4.27 -15.46
N ILE A 8 7.43 -5.30 -14.74
CA ILE A 8 8.36 -6.26 -14.13
C ILE A 8 8.78 -7.33 -15.14
N ARG A 9 10.04 -7.78 -15.07
CA ARG A 9 10.55 -8.84 -15.95
C ARG A 9 9.96 -10.22 -15.64
N THR A 10 9.62 -10.48 -14.38
CA THR A 10 8.96 -11.71 -13.94
C THR A 10 7.49 -11.44 -13.67
N GLN A 11 6.65 -11.65 -14.68
CA GLN A 11 5.22 -11.40 -14.57
C GLN A 11 4.57 -12.36 -13.56
N ALA A 12 3.79 -11.81 -12.62
CA ALA A 12 3.01 -12.59 -11.65
C ALA A 12 1.56 -12.84 -12.12
N GLY A 13 1.21 -12.37 -13.31
CA GLY A 13 -0.08 -12.45 -13.96
C GLY A 13 0.02 -11.94 -15.40
N ARG A 14 -1.09 -11.87 -16.13
CA ARG A 14 -1.10 -11.38 -17.52
C ARG A 14 -0.48 -9.99 -17.68
N THR A 15 -0.65 -9.13 -16.68
CA THR A 15 0.02 -7.84 -16.62
C THR A 15 0.43 -7.52 -15.20
N HIS A 16 1.62 -6.94 -15.06
CA HIS A 16 2.17 -6.58 -13.76
C HIS A 16 2.96 -5.28 -13.88
N TRP A 17 2.34 -4.19 -13.43
CA TRP A 17 2.94 -2.87 -13.35
C TRP A 17 3.40 -2.54 -11.93
N LEU A 18 4.42 -1.68 -11.86
CA LEU A 18 4.89 -1.04 -10.65
C LEU A 18 4.70 0.47 -10.78
N VAL A 19 3.84 1.03 -9.93
CA VAL A 19 3.68 2.48 -9.77
C VAL A 19 4.54 2.93 -8.61
N MET A 20 5.50 3.83 -8.85
CA MET A 20 6.51 4.22 -7.86
C MET A 20 6.60 5.73 -7.74
N PRO A 21 6.70 6.32 -6.54
CA PRO A 21 7.08 7.71 -6.42
C PRO A 21 8.54 7.93 -6.87
N LEU A 22 8.88 9.14 -7.35
CA LEU A 22 10.29 9.47 -7.56
C LEU A 22 11.02 9.78 -6.25
N ARG A 23 10.30 10.29 -5.25
CA ARG A 23 10.86 10.44 -3.90
C ARG A 23 11.05 9.05 -3.30
N HIS A 24 12.25 8.79 -2.80
CA HIS A 24 12.56 7.55 -2.10
C HIS A 24 11.75 7.44 -0.81
N ILE A 25 11.02 6.32 -0.70
CA ILE A 25 10.36 5.84 0.51
C ILE A 25 10.72 4.36 0.54
N ARG A 26 11.24 3.83 1.63
CA ARG A 26 11.81 2.47 1.63
C ARG A 26 10.72 1.40 1.48
N SER A 27 9.67 1.44 2.29
CA SER A 27 8.55 0.50 2.22
C SER A 27 7.21 1.12 2.63
N VAL A 28 6.15 0.33 2.61
CA VAL A 28 4.79 0.76 2.97
C VAL A 28 4.64 1.07 4.48
N GLU A 29 5.54 0.53 5.29
CA GLU A 29 5.66 0.78 6.73
C GLU A 29 6.15 2.19 7.03
N ASP A 30 6.95 2.79 6.12
CA ASP A 30 7.49 4.15 6.29
C ASP A 30 6.50 5.26 5.84
N LEU A 31 5.32 4.88 5.33
CA LEU A 31 4.28 5.85 4.96
C LEU A 31 3.64 6.45 6.20
N THR A 32 3.49 7.77 6.20
CA THR A 32 2.84 8.56 7.25
C THR A 32 1.60 9.26 6.70
N PRO A 33 0.72 9.83 7.55
CA PRO A 33 -0.42 10.62 7.10
C PRO A 33 -0.06 11.78 6.17
N SER A 34 1.14 12.38 6.31
CA SER A 34 1.59 13.43 5.40
C SER A 34 1.79 12.96 3.95
N ASP A 35 1.90 11.64 3.75
CA ASP A 35 2.07 11.02 2.43
C ASP A 35 0.74 10.69 1.74
N LEU A 36 -0.40 10.92 2.39
CA LEU A 36 -1.74 10.67 1.82
C LEU A 36 -1.93 11.26 0.40
N PRO A 37 -1.50 12.51 0.10
CA PRO A 37 -1.63 13.07 -1.24
C PRO A 37 -0.80 12.32 -2.29
N LEU A 38 0.40 11.85 -1.93
CA LEU A 38 1.23 11.03 -2.80
C LEU A 38 0.56 9.69 -3.06
N TYR A 39 0.10 9.04 -1.99
CA TYR A 39 -0.52 7.73 -2.05
C TYR A 39 -1.77 7.73 -2.94
N ARG A 40 -2.64 8.75 -2.79
CA ARG A 40 -3.81 8.95 -3.65
C ARG A 40 -3.44 9.13 -5.13
N LYS A 41 -2.34 9.83 -5.43
CA LYS A 41 -1.83 9.94 -6.82
C LYS A 41 -1.39 8.60 -7.38
N MET A 42 -0.74 7.74 -6.58
CA MET A 42 -0.38 6.39 -7.02
C MET A 42 -1.62 5.54 -7.35
N LEU A 43 -2.68 5.65 -6.54
CA LEU A 43 -3.96 4.98 -6.81
C LEU A 43 -4.65 5.55 -8.05
N ALA A 44 -4.60 6.86 -8.27
CA ALA A 44 -5.16 7.47 -9.47
C ALA A 44 -4.46 6.96 -10.74
N VAL A 45 -3.12 6.82 -10.73
CA VAL A 45 -2.38 6.22 -11.85
C VAL A 45 -2.77 4.77 -12.06
N ARG A 46 -2.97 3.97 -10.99
CA ARG A 46 -3.53 2.62 -11.11
C ARG A 46 -4.86 2.63 -11.86
N GLU A 47 -5.80 3.48 -11.46
CA GLU A 47 -7.12 3.53 -12.12
C GLU A 47 -7.01 3.96 -13.59
N GLN A 48 -6.14 4.92 -13.91
CA GLN A 48 -5.88 5.32 -15.30
C GLN A 48 -5.34 4.16 -16.14
N LEU A 49 -4.38 3.39 -15.62
CA LEU A 49 -3.83 2.22 -16.31
C LEU A 49 -4.89 1.16 -16.57
N LEU A 50 -5.72 0.87 -15.55
CA LEU A 50 -6.79 -0.11 -15.68
C LEU A 50 -7.86 0.35 -16.68
N ALA A 51 -8.25 1.62 -16.67
CA ALA A 51 -9.23 2.16 -17.60
C ALA A 51 -8.76 2.07 -19.06
N VAL A 52 -7.47 2.29 -19.32
CA VAL A 52 -6.90 2.25 -20.68
C VAL A 52 -6.72 0.81 -21.19
N HIS A 53 -6.17 -0.07 -20.36
CA HIS A 53 -5.73 -1.40 -20.82
C HIS A 53 -6.74 -2.52 -20.53
N TYR A 54 -7.66 -2.31 -19.59
CA TYR A 54 -8.65 -3.28 -19.14
C TYR A 54 -10.00 -2.58 -18.88
N PRO A 55 -10.63 -1.98 -19.90
CA PRO A 55 -11.91 -1.28 -19.74
C PRO A 55 -13.07 -2.23 -19.33
N ASP A 56 -12.91 -3.53 -19.54
CA ASP A 56 -13.84 -4.60 -19.15
C ASP A 56 -13.78 -4.96 -17.65
N LEU A 57 -12.81 -4.41 -16.90
CA LEU A 57 -12.56 -4.73 -15.50
C LEU A 57 -13.54 -3.99 -14.57
N THR A 58 -14.75 -4.51 -14.47
CA THR A 58 -15.84 -4.00 -13.61
C THR A 58 -15.58 -4.23 -12.12
N PRO A 59 -16.26 -3.49 -11.22
CA PRO A 59 -16.17 -3.74 -9.77
C PRO A 59 -16.43 -5.20 -9.36
N ALA A 60 -17.35 -5.88 -10.04
CA ALA A 60 -17.68 -7.28 -9.78
C ALA A 60 -16.54 -8.25 -10.14
N THR A 61 -15.79 -7.97 -11.21
CA THR A 61 -14.70 -8.86 -11.68
C THR A 61 -13.34 -8.51 -11.08
N ARG A 62 -13.16 -7.26 -10.60
CA ARG A 62 -11.93 -6.76 -9.96
C ARG A 62 -11.46 -7.66 -8.83
N TYR A 63 -12.37 -8.15 -7.98
CA TYR A 63 -11.98 -8.98 -6.83
C TYR A 63 -11.20 -10.25 -7.24
N HIS A 64 -11.56 -10.87 -8.37
CA HIS A 64 -10.94 -12.11 -8.83
C HIS A 64 -9.74 -11.89 -9.74
N ARG A 65 -9.76 -10.79 -10.51
CA ARG A 65 -8.80 -10.54 -11.59
C ARG A 65 -7.70 -9.56 -11.20
N LEU A 66 -7.95 -8.67 -10.25
CA LEU A 66 -7.03 -7.60 -9.89
C LEU A 66 -6.45 -7.83 -8.50
N ARG A 67 -5.12 -7.83 -8.41
CA ARG A 67 -4.42 -7.72 -7.14
C ARG A 67 -3.60 -6.45 -7.11
N THR A 68 -3.84 -5.62 -6.10
CA THR A 68 -3.02 -4.42 -5.86
C THR A 68 -2.56 -4.29 -4.42
N GLY A 69 -1.35 -3.78 -4.22
CA GLY A 69 -0.76 -3.62 -2.90
C GLY A 69 0.77 -3.55 -2.91
N PHE A 70 1.36 -3.80 -1.75
CA PHE A 70 2.79 -3.59 -1.50
C PHE A 70 3.38 -4.79 -0.78
N HIS A 71 4.61 -5.15 -1.13
CA HIS A 71 5.43 -5.98 -0.24
C HIS A 71 5.73 -5.20 1.05
N ARG A 72 5.70 -5.93 2.17
CA ARG A 72 5.90 -5.37 3.50
C ARG A 72 7.37 -5.41 3.90
N GLY A 73 7.83 -4.30 4.44
CA GLY A 73 9.12 -4.12 5.08
C GLY A 73 9.17 -4.72 6.48
N ARG A 74 10.37 -4.64 7.09
CA ARG A 74 10.59 -5.03 8.47
C ARG A 74 9.66 -4.27 9.41
N ARG A 75 9.02 -4.98 10.34
CA ARG A 75 8.12 -4.40 11.35
C ARG A 75 8.02 -5.27 12.59
N ASP A 76 7.65 -4.64 13.69
CA ASP A 76 7.43 -5.33 14.95
C ASP A 76 5.93 -5.60 15.12
N LEU A 77 5.59 -6.86 15.40
CA LEU A 77 4.26 -7.22 15.87
C LEU A 77 4.30 -7.25 17.39
N HIS A 78 3.52 -6.37 18.02
CA HIS A 78 3.34 -6.38 19.46
C HIS A 78 2.41 -7.53 19.83
N LEU A 79 2.94 -8.50 20.55
CA LEU A 79 2.15 -9.52 21.22
C LEU A 79 1.69 -8.96 22.58
N VAL A 80 1.03 -9.79 23.39
CA VAL A 80 0.57 -9.39 24.72
C VAL A 80 1.78 -9.03 25.61
N GLY A 81 1.75 -7.85 26.22
CA GLY A 81 2.81 -7.36 27.12
C GLY A 81 4.06 -6.83 26.39
N PRO A 82 5.28 -6.99 26.94
CA PRO A 82 6.51 -6.46 26.34
C PRO A 82 7.04 -7.30 25.17
N PHE A 83 6.39 -8.43 24.84
CA PHE A 83 6.86 -9.35 23.82
C PHE A 83 6.61 -8.79 22.41
N LYS A 84 7.71 -8.60 21.66
CA LYS A 84 7.68 -8.20 20.26
C LYS A 84 8.16 -9.34 19.37
N PHE A 85 7.38 -9.67 18.35
CA PHE A 85 7.81 -10.57 17.29
C PHE A 85 8.30 -9.74 16.10
N HIS A 86 9.58 -9.89 15.75
CA HIS A 86 10.20 -9.19 14.64
C HIS A 86 9.86 -9.90 13.32
N VAL A 87 9.07 -9.25 12.47
CA VAL A 87 8.79 -9.75 11.12
C VAL A 87 9.93 -9.29 10.21
N PRO A 88 10.66 -10.22 9.56
CA PRO A 88 11.76 -9.87 8.66
C PRO A 88 11.26 -9.11 7.42
N ASP A 89 12.21 -8.48 6.73
CA ASP A 89 11.92 -7.73 5.51
C ASP A 89 11.46 -8.67 4.39
N VAL A 90 10.37 -8.33 3.70
CA VAL A 90 9.85 -9.09 2.55
C VAL A 90 9.87 -8.24 1.26
N ILE A 91 10.49 -7.06 1.29
CA ILE A 91 10.69 -6.25 0.08
C ILE A 91 11.93 -6.72 -0.69
N SER A 92 11.76 -7.03 -1.97
CA SER A 92 12.91 -7.36 -2.84
C SER A 92 13.69 -6.10 -3.26
N VAL A 93 12.99 -4.96 -3.34
CA VAL A 93 13.57 -3.65 -3.68
C VAL A 93 13.21 -2.67 -2.58
N LYS A 94 14.21 -1.99 -2.02
CA LYS A 94 14.06 -1.01 -0.92
C LYS A 94 13.53 0.33 -1.41
N HIS A 95 12.45 0.31 -2.18
CA HIS A 95 11.76 1.49 -2.69
C HIS A 95 10.27 1.18 -2.77
N LEU A 96 9.40 2.09 -2.33
CA LEU A 96 7.96 1.94 -2.39
C LEU A 96 7.52 1.75 -3.84
N HIS A 97 6.79 0.66 -4.09
CA HIS A 97 6.19 0.39 -5.39
C HIS A 97 4.84 -0.31 -5.21
N LEU A 98 3.79 0.28 -5.78
CA LEU A 98 2.48 -0.32 -5.83
C LEU A 98 2.48 -1.36 -6.95
N HIS A 99 2.23 -2.60 -6.58
CA HIS A 99 1.95 -3.67 -7.54
C HIS A 99 0.54 -3.49 -8.07
N VAL A 100 0.40 -3.55 -9.40
CA VAL A 100 -0.87 -3.65 -10.09
C VAL A 100 -0.80 -4.89 -10.96
N ILE A 101 -1.40 -5.99 -10.50
CA ILE A 101 -1.32 -7.30 -11.14
C ILE A 101 -2.71 -7.69 -11.63
N VAL A 102 -2.85 -7.86 -12.93
CA VAL A 102 -4.10 -8.27 -13.60
C VAL A 102 -3.97 -9.71 -14.07
N ASP A 103 -5.04 -10.49 -13.86
CA ASP A 103 -5.16 -11.91 -14.16
C ASP A 103 -3.96 -12.70 -13.61
N VAL A 104 -3.88 -12.77 -12.27
CA VAL A 104 -2.85 -13.53 -11.56
C VAL A 104 -2.86 -14.98 -12.04
N ASP A 105 -1.71 -15.46 -12.48
CA ASP A 105 -1.56 -16.83 -12.97
C ASP A 105 -1.93 -17.82 -11.85
N SER A 106 -2.79 -18.78 -12.15
CA SER A 106 -3.35 -19.73 -11.18
C SER A 106 -2.29 -20.64 -10.57
N THR A 107 -1.24 -20.99 -11.32
CA THR A 107 -0.11 -21.81 -10.84
C THR A 107 0.81 -20.99 -9.95
N ILE A 108 1.10 -19.74 -10.33
CA ILE A 108 1.90 -18.82 -9.50
C ILE A 108 1.14 -18.45 -8.21
N ARG A 109 -0.18 -18.29 -8.29
CA ARG A 109 -1.07 -18.00 -7.15
C ARG A 109 -0.97 -19.06 -6.05
N GLY A 110 -0.85 -20.34 -6.41
CA GLY A 110 -0.72 -21.43 -5.45
C GLY A 110 0.71 -21.64 -4.92
N MET A 111 1.72 -21.42 -5.75
CA MET A 111 3.12 -21.79 -5.42
C MET A 111 3.94 -20.63 -4.84
N LYS A 112 3.90 -19.46 -5.48
CA LYS A 112 4.72 -18.29 -5.08
C LYS A 112 4.04 -17.49 -3.99
N TYR A 113 2.73 -17.60 -3.90
CA TYR A 113 1.86 -16.74 -3.11
C TYR A 113 0.89 -17.43 -2.12
N PRO A 114 1.19 -18.63 -1.55
CA PRO A 114 0.32 -19.25 -0.55
C PRO A 114 0.23 -18.44 0.75
N LEU A 115 1.19 -17.51 0.98
CA LEU A 115 1.26 -16.62 2.14
C LEU A 115 0.93 -15.16 1.80
N TRP A 116 0.09 -14.90 0.80
CA TRP A 116 -0.54 -13.59 0.54
C TRP A 116 -1.57 -13.19 1.61
N ASN A 117 -1.24 -13.47 2.86
CA ASN A 117 -1.91 -13.00 4.04
C ASN A 117 -1.53 -11.53 4.30
N GLU A 118 -2.25 -10.95 5.26
CA GLU A 118 -2.04 -9.63 5.89
C GLU A 118 -0.56 -9.28 6.15
N LEU A 119 0.23 -10.35 6.34
CA LEU A 119 1.54 -10.31 6.94
C LEU A 119 2.64 -9.93 5.96
N ILE A 120 2.52 -10.36 4.70
CA ILE A 120 3.56 -10.20 3.68
C ILE A 120 3.17 -9.19 2.60
N PHE A 121 1.88 -9.06 2.32
CA PHE A 121 1.37 -8.21 1.24
C PHE A 121 0.26 -7.29 1.75
N ALA A 122 0.56 -6.00 1.86
CA ALA A 122 -0.40 -5.00 2.30
C ALA A 122 -1.30 -4.59 1.13
N LYS A 123 -2.60 -4.90 1.22
CA LYS A 123 -3.59 -4.49 0.19
C LYS A 123 -3.67 -2.96 0.14
N SER A 124 -3.78 -2.42 -1.06
CA SER A 124 -3.72 -0.97 -1.26
C SER A 124 -4.87 -0.21 -0.55
N GLU A 125 -6.03 -0.83 -0.45
CA GLU A 125 -7.23 -0.30 0.19
C GLU A 125 -7.06 -0.25 1.72
N LEU A 126 -6.42 -1.25 2.32
CA LEU A 126 -6.15 -1.29 3.76
C LEU A 126 -5.11 -0.27 4.17
N VAL A 127 -4.09 -0.06 3.33
CA VAL A 127 -3.08 0.97 3.55
C VAL A 127 -3.69 2.36 3.43
N LEU A 128 -4.58 2.59 2.45
CA LEU A 128 -5.33 3.85 2.36
C LEU A 128 -6.12 4.10 3.65
N LYS A 129 -6.92 3.11 4.06
CA LYS A 129 -7.74 3.21 5.28
C LYS A 129 -6.88 3.50 6.50
N ARG A 130 -5.74 2.81 6.66
CA ARG A 130 -4.78 3.07 7.76
C ARG A 130 -4.34 4.53 7.77
N LEU A 131 -3.87 5.05 6.64
CA LEU A 131 -3.37 6.43 6.55
C LEU A 131 -4.47 7.46 6.82
N GLU A 132 -5.70 7.22 6.36
CA GLU A 132 -6.85 8.08 6.63
C GLU A 132 -7.26 8.06 8.11
N ASP A 133 -7.24 6.89 8.74
CA ASP A 133 -7.56 6.75 10.16
C ASP A 133 -6.49 7.43 11.04
N GLU A 134 -5.20 7.30 10.66
CA GLU A 134 -4.09 7.99 11.33
C GLU A 134 -4.15 9.52 11.14
N ASP A 135 -4.45 10.00 9.93
CA ASP A 135 -4.63 11.44 9.64
C ASP A 135 -5.76 12.06 10.48
N LYS A 136 -6.90 11.36 10.59
CA LYS A 136 -8.03 11.78 11.44
C LYS A 136 -7.63 11.88 12.91
N LYS A 137 -6.89 10.89 13.43
CA LYS A 137 -6.41 10.90 14.82
C LYS A 137 -5.45 12.07 15.08
N LEU A 138 -4.53 12.35 14.15
CA LEU A 138 -3.60 13.47 14.27
C LEU A 138 -4.34 14.81 14.34
N LYS A 139 -5.35 15.01 13.47
CA LYS A 139 -6.17 16.23 13.47
C LYS A 139 -6.95 16.41 14.77
N ALA A 140 -7.61 15.35 15.24
CA ALA A 140 -8.33 15.39 16.51
C ALA A 140 -7.43 15.77 17.70
N THR A 141 -6.22 15.19 17.76
CA THR A 141 -5.26 15.47 18.84
C THR A 141 -4.68 16.89 18.75
N GLY A 142 -4.48 17.40 17.53
CA GLY A 142 -4.03 18.77 17.28
C GLY A 142 -5.06 19.82 17.67
N GLU A 143 -6.35 19.56 17.45
CA GLU A 143 -7.46 20.42 17.86
C GLU A 143 -7.61 20.46 19.40
N THR A 144 -7.47 19.31 20.08
CA THR A 144 -7.55 19.24 21.57
C THR A 144 -6.41 20.01 22.25
N SER A 145 -5.24 20.08 21.60
CA SER A 145 -4.07 20.81 22.12
C SER A 145 -4.16 22.33 21.88
N ALA A 146 -4.99 22.77 20.91
CA ALA A 146 -5.21 24.18 20.62
C ALA A 146 -6.29 24.81 21.52
N GLU A 147 -7.31 24.04 21.95
CA GLU A 147 -8.37 24.53 22.84
C GLU A 147 -7.94 24.69 24.30
N THR A 148 -6.87 24.02 24.74
CA THR A 148 -6.34 24.13 26.11
C THR A 148 -5.37 25.30 26.32
N GLY A 149 -5.06 26.06 25.26
CA GLY A 149 -4.13 27.19 25.29
C GLY A 149 -4.75 28.58 25.48
N HIS A 150 -6.05 28.68 25.80
CA HIS A 150 -6.74 29.96 26.00
C HIS A 150 -7.61 29.99 27.26
N ALA A 151 -6.98 29.71 28.40
CA ALA A 151 -7.54 30.01 29.70
C ALA A 151 -6.42 30.56 30.59
N ASP A 152 -6.09 31.83 30.38
CA ASP A 152 -5.46 32.71 31.37
C ASP A 152 -5.70 34.16 30.96
N LEU A 153 -6.74 34.76 31.57
CA LEU A 153 -6.74 36.03 32.31
C LEU A 153 -8.17 36.41 32.71
#